data_AF-A0A355S710-F1
#
_entry.id   AF-A0A355S710-F1
#
_cell.length_a   1.000
_cell.length_b   1.000
_cell.length_c   1.000
_cell.angle_alpha   90.00
_cell.angle_beta   90.00
_cell.angle_gamma   90.00
#
_symmetry.space_group_name_H-M   'P 1'
#
loop_
_entity.id
_entity.type
_entity.pdbx_description
1 polymer ?
#
loop_
_entity_poly.entity_id
_entity_poly.type
_entity_poly.pdbx_seq_one_letter_code
_entity_poly.pdbx_strand_id
1 'polypeptide(L)'
;MQVQAADEKGLILRLETLAGKSDTRESRTVTLHVPKGQSPSPFLRGSDFTARWEGKLLLEKRSRLVFHLEGTGEAKLRINDDLIVSAIGTPSESKRLSSGEHDIVVEYQPPVGNDATLRLLWEGRDFSKEPIDPEVFRHDAADAALEKSMSLRRGRSFVAQKRCVSCHDSATKEMMPELLLKGPSLDGIGGRLRPEWLARWILAPRSIRPQSHMPAVFQGEDAEEKAAHVAAYLAAGSDPGSADPLPEKERVEKGGTIFRQQNCISCHTLEEIGEGKRIGLGGVGMKFQPDALVEFLQDPAQFHQGTRMPSFGFDEQEALS
;
A
#
# COMPACT_ATOMS: atom_id res chain seq x y z
N MET A 1 -30.01 1.68 13.77
CA MET A 1 -30.03 1.00 12.47
C MET A 1 -30.27 2.05 11.39
N GLN A 2 -29.19 2.56 10.83
CA GLN A 2 -29.16 3.32 9.57
C GLN A 2 -27.96 2.74 8.83
N VAL A 3 -28.22 2.00 7.76
CA VAL A 3 -27.18 1.59 6.80
C VAL A 3 -26.88 2.85 6.01
N GLN A 4 -25.66 3.36 6.14
CA GLN A 4 -25.18 4.53 5.41
C GLN A 4 -25.19 4.18 3.91
N ALA A 5 -25.85 5.00 3.10
CA ALA A 5 -26.03 4.75 1.67
C ALA A 5 -24.69 4.87 0.92
N ALA A 6 -24.61 4.27 -0.27
CA ALA A 6 -23.48 4.42 -1.19
C ALA A 6 -23.33 5.90 -1.60
N ASP A 7 -22.47 6.65 -0.92
CA ASP A 7 -22.44 8.12 -1.01
C ASP A 7 -21.28 8.67 -1.88
N GLU A 8 -20.32 7.85 -2.31
CA GLU A 8 -19.20 8.31 -3.14
C GLU A 8 -19.40 8.00 -4.63
N LYS A 9 -18.90 8.89 -5.49
CA LYS A 9 -19.05 8.81 -6.94
C LYS A 9 -18.08 7.78 -7.53
N GLY A 10 -18.60 6.91 -8.38
CA GLY A 10 -17.83 5.91 -9.12
C GLY A 10 -18.19 4.48 -8.73
N LEU A 11 -17.32 3.55 -9.06
CA LEU A 11 -17.42 2.13 -8.77
C LEU A 11 -16.16 1.68 -8.03
N ILE A 12 -16.27 0.59 -7.28
CA ILE A 12 -15.12 -0.14 -6.77
C ILE A 12 -14.67 -1.11 -7.86
N LEU A 13 -13.42 -0.98 -8.31
CA LEU A 13 -12.73 -1.96 -9.16
C LEU A 13 -11.83 -2.82 -8.28
N ARG A 14 -12.18 -4.10 -8.18
CA ARG A 14 -11.37 -5.15 -7.56
C ARG A 14 -10.59 -5.91 -8.63
N LEU A 15 -9.29 -6.05 -8.40
CA LEU A 15 -8.37 -6.80 -9.23
C LEU A 15 -7.82 -7.95 -8.39
N GLU A 16 -7.77 -9.16 -8.93
CA GLU A 16 -7.26 -10.33 -8.24
C GLU A 16 -6.40 -11.18 -9.18
N THR A 17 -5.21 -11.60 -8.72
CA THR A 17 -4.33 -12.50 -9.48
C THR A 17 -4.61 -13.96 -9.11
N LEU A 18 -4.18 -14.90 -9.97
CA LEU A 18 -4.27 -16.34 -9.68
C LEU A 18 -3.53 -16.76 -8.40
N ALA A 19 -2.55 -15.96 -7.96
CA ALA A 19 -1.80 -16.19 -6.73
C ALA A 19 -2.51 -15.65 -5.47
N GLY A 20 -3.78 -15.23 -5.57
CA GLY A 20 -4.57 -14.70 -4.47
C GLY A 20 -4.11 -13.32 -3.98
N LYS A 21 -3.32 -12.58 -4.78
CA LYS A 21 -2.98 -11.18 -4.49
C LYS A 21 -4.05 -10.30 -5.10
N SER A 22 -4.56 -9.37 -4.30
CA SER A 22 -5.62 -8.47 -4.71
C SER A 22 -5.25 -7.01 -4.54
N ASP A 23 -5.93 -6.19 -5.31
CA ASP A 23 -5.78 -4.75 -5.31
C ASP A 23 -7.13 -4.11 -5.64
N THR A 24 -7.50 -3.07 -4.90
CA THR A 24 -8.80 -2.41 -5.04
C THR A 24 -8.59 -0.93 -5.36
N ARG A 25 -9.40 -0.34 -6.24
CA ARG A 25 -9.35 1.10 -6.51
C ARG A 25 -10.70 1.64 -6.94
N GLU A 26 -10.88 2.94 -6.76
CA GLU A 26 -11.98 3.66 -7.39
C GLU A 26 -11.85 3.60 -8.92
N SER A 27 -13.01 3.50 -9.57
CA SER A 27 -13.14 3.51 -11.02
C SER A 27 -14.32 4.38 -11.41
N ARG A 28 -14.04 5.44 -12.16
CA ARG A 28 -15.08 6.38 -12.63
C ARG A 28 -16.00 5.76 -13.68
N THR A 29 -15.53 4.76 -14.41
CA THR A 29 -16.26 4.06 -15.46
C THR A 29 -15.84 2.60 -15.49
N VAL A 30 -16.65 1.74 -16.10
CA VAL A 30 -16.20 0.40 -16.48
C VAL A 30 -15.40 0.52 -17.78
N THR A 31 -14.13 0.86 -17.64
CA THR A 31 -13.16 0.91 -18.73
C THR A 31 -11.80 0.41 -18.26
N LEU A 32 -11.16 -0.43 -19.09
CA LEU A 32 -9.85 -0.99 -18.80
C LEU A 32 -9.02 -1.05 -20.09
N HIS A 33 -7.73 -0.74 -19.94
CA HIS A 33 -6.71 -1.06 -20.92
C HIS A 33 -5.44 -1.49 -20.17
N VAL A 34 -5.01 -2.73 -20.41
CA VAL A 34 -3.74 -3.27 -19.91
C VAL A 34 -3.00 -3.88 -21.09
N PRO A 35 -1.83 -3.33 -21.48
CA PRO A 35 -1.05 -3.91 -22.56
C PRO A 35 -0.65 -5.36 -22.26
N LYS A 36 -0.49 -6.16 -23.30
CA LYS A 36 -0.04 -7.56 -23.21
C LYS A 36 1.16 -7.70 -22.27
N GLY A 37 1.06 -8.63 -21.33
CA GLY A 37 2.15 -8.97 -20.40
C GLY A 37 2.38 -7.94 -19.29
N GLN A 38 1.61 -6.85 -19.24
CA GLN A 38 1.71 -5.85 -18.17
C GLN A 38 0.74 -6.15 -17.03
N SER A 39 1.04 -5.57 -15.86
CA SER A 39 0.17 -5.65 -14.70
C SER A 39 -0.96 -4.60 -14.77
N PRO A 40 -2.19 -4.93 -14.33
CA PRO A 40 -3.28 -3.97 -14.23
C PRO A 40 -3.07 -2.91 -13.13
N SER A 41 -2.07 -3.12 -12.24
CA SER A 41 -1.81 -2.27 -11.08
C SER A 41 -0.37 -2.36 -10.60
N PRO A 42 0.24 -1.27 -10.09
CA PRO A 42 1.58 -1.32 -9.49
C PRO A 42 1.68 -2.22 -8.24
N PHE A 43 0.55 -2.66 -7.66
CA PHE A 43 0.51 -3.54 -6.49
C PHE A 43 0.34 -5.02 -6.84
N LEU A 44 0.07 -5.33 -8.11
CA LEU A 44 -0.03 -6.70 -8.61
C LEU A 44 1.18 -7.00 -9.50
N ARG A 45 1.62 -8.27 -9.48
CA ARG A 45 2.67 -8.79 -10.35
C ARG A 45 2.05 -9.77 -11.34
N GLY A 46 2.43 -9.67 -12.60
CA GLY A 46 1.95 -10.54 -13.67
C GLY A 46 0.77 -9.97 -14.45
N SER A 47 0.46 -10.61 -15.58
CA SER A 47 -0.64 -10.27 -16.49
C SER A 47 -1.89 -11.10 -16.26
N ASP A 48 -1.83 -12.11 -15.39
CA ASP A 48 -2.94 -13.00 -15.08
C ASP A 48 -3.74 -12.42 -13.92
N PHE A 49 -4.89 -11.82 -14.24
CA PHE A 49 -5.79 -11.23 -13.26
C PHE A 49 -7.25 -11.42 -13.66
N THR A 50 -8.17 -11.23 -12.72
CA THR A 50 -9.58 -10.93 -12.97
C THR A 50 -9.85 -9.49 -12.56
N ALA A 51 -10.85 -8.87 -13.18
CA ALA A 51 -11.34 -7.56 -12.77
C ALA A 51 -12.83 -7.63 -12.49
N ARG A 52 -13.24 -6.97 -11.42
CA ARG A 52 -14.63 -6.90 -10.99
C ARG A 52 -14.97 -5.46 -10.62
N TRP A 53 -15.90 -4.85 -11.35
CA TRP A 53 -16.50 -3.57 -10.98
C TRP A 53 -17.78 -3.81 -10.19
N GLU A 54 -17.98 -3.05 -9.13
CA GLU A 54 -19.16 -3.10 -8.29
C GLU A 54 -19.56 -1.73 -7.75
N GLY A 55 -20.86 -1.55 -7.57
CA GLY A 55 -21.45 -0.34 -7.01
C GLY A 55 -22.92 -0.24 -7.39
N LYS A 56 -23.41 0.99 -7.50
CA LYS A 56 -24.76 1.32 -7.92
C LYS A 56 -24.75 2.13 -9.21
N LEU A 57 -25.73 1.88 -10.06
CA LEU A 57 -26.14 2.73 -11.17
C LEU A 57 -27.39 3.51 -10.75
N LEU A 58 -27.28 4.82 -10.65
CA LEU A 58 -28.39 5.71 -10.29
C LEU A 58 -29.11 6.21 -11.55
N LEU A 59 -30.39 5.86 -11.68
CA LEU A 59 -31.23 6.37 -12.77
C LEU A 59 -32.21 7.41 -12.24
N GLU A 60 -32.12 8.65 -12.73
CA GLU A 60 -33.05 9.72 -12.33
C GLU A 60 -34.49 9.41 -12.76
N LYS A 61 -34.64 8.73 -13.90
CA LYS A 61 -35.92 8.41 -14.51
C LYS A 61 -35.92 6.97 -14.97
N ARG A 62 -37.10 6.36 -14.89
CA ARG A 62 -37.36 5.05 -15.48
C ARG A 62 -37.01 5.07 -16.97
N SER A 63 -36.17 4.14 -17.39
CA SER A 63 -35.62 4.11 -18.75
C SER A 63 -35.71 2.72 -19.36
N ARG A 64 -35.73 2.65 -20.70
CA ARG A 64 -35.49 1.43 -21.46
C ARG A 64 -34.10 1.53 -22.05
N LEU A 65 -33.22 0.63 -21.63
CA LEU A 65 -31.79 0.69 -21.92
C LEU A 65 -31.32 -0.63 -22.54
N VAL A 66 -30.40 -0.54 -23.48
CA VAL A 66 -29.61 -1.68 -23.96
C VAL A 66 -28.16 -1.43 -23.56
N PHE A 67 -27.51 -2.46 -23.04
CA PHE A 67 -26.13 -2.40 -22.56
C PHE A 67 -25.21 -3.16 -23.51
N HIS A 68 -23.99 -2.63 -23.65
CA HIS A 68 -22.96 -3.17 -24.52
C HIS A 68 -21.66 -3.32 -23.76
N LEU A 69 -21.03 -4.49 -23.87
CA LEU A 69 -19.64 -4.70 -23.45
C LEU A 69 -18.78 -4.83 -24.70
N GLU A 70 -17.78 -3.96 -24.83
CA GLU A 70 -16.83 -3.95 -25.95
C GLU A 70 -15.40 -4.13 -25.44
N GLY A 71 -14.57 -4.83 -26.21
CA GLY A 71 -13.16 -5.06 -25.85
C GLY A 71 -12.67 -6.45 -26.23
N THR A 72 -11.76 -6.97 -25.42
CA THR A 72 -11.08 -8.27 -25.61
C THR A 72 -11.18 -9.11 -24.34
N GLY A 73 -11.21 -10.43 -24.46
CA GLY A 73 -11.40 -11.34 -23.33
C GLY A 73 -12.87 -11.68 -23.11
N GLU A 74 -13.22 -11.99 -21.87
CA GLU A 74 -14.59 -12.36 -21.48
C GLU A 74 -15.11 -11.36 -20.45
N ALA A 75 -16.37 -10.93 -20.60
CA ALA A 75 -17.01 -10.03 -19.65
C ALA A 75 -18.49 -10.31 -19.52
N LYS A 76 -19.03 -10.07 -18.33
CA LYS A 76 -20.46 -10.20 -18.01
C LYS A 76 -20.92 -8.97 -17.23
N LEU A 77 -22.14 -8.51 -17.52
CA LEU A 77 -22.81 -7.43 -16.78
C LEU A 77 -24.03 -8.00 -16.07
N ARG A 78 -24.13 -7.75 -14.77
CA ARG A 78 -25.34 -7.96 -13.98
C ARG A 78 -25.88 -6.64 -13.46
N ILE A 79 -27.20 -6.51 -13.45
CA ILE A 79 -27.91 -5.40 -12.82
C ILE A 79 -28.97 -5.98 -11.89
N ASN A 80 -28.96 -5.65 -10.60
CA ASN A 80 -29.82 -6.26 -9.59
C ASN A 80 -29.80 -7.80 -9.65
N ASP A 81 -28.60 -8.38 -9.73
CA ASP A 81 -28.31 -9.81 -9.91
C ASP A 81 -28.74 -10.45 -11.24
N ASP A 82 -29.63 -9.82 -12.01
CA ASP A 82 -30.02 -10.28 -13.34
C ASP A 82 -28.86 -10.18 -14.33
N LEU A 83 -28.57 -11.26 -15.05
CA LEU A 83 -27.57 -11.25 -16.13
C LEU A 83 -28.11 -10.47 -17.33
N ILE A 84 -27.52 -9.29 -17.59
CA ILE A 84 -27.97 -8.37 -18.64
C ILE A 84 -27.15 -8.55 -19.92
N VAL A 85 -25.83 -8.65 -19.80
CA VAL A 85 -24.92 -8.94 -20.92
C VAL A 85 -24.10 -10.17 -20.57
N SER A 86 -24.14 -11.20 -21.42
CA SER A 86 -23.48 -12.49 -21.19
C SER A 86 -22.08 -12.60 -21.78
N ALA A 87 -21.74 -11.77 -22.77
CA ALA A 87 -20.44 -11.80 -23.45
C ALA A 87 -20.12 -10.45 -24.12
N ILE A 88 -18.82 -10.17 -24.29
CA ILE A 88 -18.33 -9.03 -25.09
C ILE A 88 -18.81 -9.17 -26.54
N GLY A 89 -19.19 -8.04 -27.16
CA GLY A 89 -19.65 -7.98 -28.54
C GLY A 89 -21.10 -8.42 -28.76
N THR A 90 -21.80 -8.87 -27.72
CA THR A 90 -23.22 -9.21 -27.76
C THR A 90 -24.02 -8.18 -26.94
N PRO A 91 -24.84 -7.33 -27.56
CA PRO A 91 -25.67 -6.37 -26.82
C PRO A 91 -26.75 -7.09 -26.00
N SER A 92 -27.20 -6.47 -24.90
CA SER A 92 -28.36 -6.96 -24.17
C SER A 92 -29.65 -6.78 -24.96
N GLU A 93 -30.71 -7.47 -24.57
CA GLU A 93 -32.06 -7.02 -24.91
C GLU A 93 -32.38 -5.68 -24.24
N SER A 94 -33.39 -4.97 -24.74
CA SER A 94 -33.87 -3.74 -24.09
C SER A 94 -34.46 -4.06 -22.72
N LYS A 95 -33.80 -3.59 -21.66
CA LYS A 95 -34.23 -3.75 -20.27
C LYS A 95 -34.91 -2.49 -19.77
N ARG A 96 -36.07 -2.67 -19.14
CA ARG A 96 -36.80 -1.60 -18.49
C ARG A 96 -36.35 -1.51 -17.03
N LEU A 97 -35.61 -0.46 -16.69
CA LEU A 97 -35.16 -0.18 -15.33
C LEU A 97 -36.00 0.95 -14.72
N SER A 98 -36.30 0.84 -13.43
CA SER A 98 -36.97 1.89 -12.66
C SER A 98 -36.07 3.11 -12.46
N SER A 99 -36.62 4.19 -11.92
CA SER A 99 -35.78 5.24 -11.32
C SER A 99 -35.25 4.76 -9.97
N GLY A 100 -34.10 5.29 -9.54
CA GLY A 100 -33.44 4.94 -8.29
C GLY A 100 -32.13 4.18 -8.52
N GLU A 101 -31.63 3.57 -7.46
CA GLU A 101 -30.38 2.82 -7.48
C GLU A 101 -30.59 1.38 -7.97
N HIS A 102 -29.64 0.93 -8.78
CA HIS A 102 -29.55 -0.45 -9.23
C HIS A 102 -28.16 -0.98 -8.92
N ASP A 103 -28.07 -2.14 -8.28
CA ASP A 103 -26.80 -2.84 -8.13
C ASP A 103 -26.22 -3.11 -9.51
N ILE A 104 -24.97 -2.74 -9.72
CA ILE A 104 -24.25 -3.00 -10.97
C ILE A 104 -22.98 -3.78 -10.68
N VAL A 105 -22.80 -4.85 -11.45
CA VAL A 105 -21.66 -5.76 -11.33
C VAL A 105 -21.14 -6.05 -12.73
N VAL A 106 -19.87 -5.75 -12.99
CA VAL A 106 -19.19 -6.21 -14.21
C VAL A 106 -18.03 -7.10 -13.82
N GLU A 107 -18.04 -8.33 -14.33
CA GLU A 107 -16.97 -9.31 -14.16
C GLU A 107 -16.19 -9.43 -15.46
N TYR A 108 -14.86 -9.52 -15.37
CA TYR A 108 -13.96 -9.52 -16.52
C TYR A 108 -12.79 -10.48 -16.35
N GLN A 109 -12.53 -11.24 -17.40
CA GLN A 109 -11.35 -12.07 -17.57
C GLN A 109 -10.57 -11.58 -18.82
N PRO A 110 -9.31 -11.13 -18.68
CA PRO A 110 -8.48 -10.72 -19.80
C PRO A 110 -8.21 -11.86 -20.79
N PRO A 111 -8.00 -11.55 -22.08
CA PRO A 111 -7.64 -12.53 -23.08
C PRO A 111 -6.22 -13.06 -22.85
N VAL A 112 -5.96 -14.30 -23.27
CA VAL A 112 -4.60 -14.84 -23.28
C VAL A 112 -3.81 -14.20 -24.43
N GLY A 113 -2.62 -13.67 -24.12
CA GLY A 113 -1.62 -13.28 -25.11
C GLY A 113 -1.92 -12.04 -25.94
N ASN A 114 -2.92 -11.23 -25.56
CA ASN A 114 -3.31 -9.97 -26.22
C ASN A 114 -3.48 -8.85 -25.18
N ASP A 115 -3.68 -7.61 -25.64
CA ASP A 115 -4.06 -6.50 -24.77
C ASP A 115 -5.42 -6.78 -24.13
N ALA A 116 -5.56 -6.47 -22.84
CA ALA A 116 -6.82 -6.55 -22.12
C ALA A 116 -7.55 -5.22 -22.24
N THR A 117 -8.70 -5.21 -22.92
CA THR A 117 -9.53 -4.02 -23.12
C THR A 117 -10.97 -4.30 -22.71
N LEU A 118 -11.61 -3.35 -22.05
CA LEU A 118 -13.04 -3.41 -21.73
C LEU A 118 -13.63 -2.00 -21.74
N ARG A 119 -14.86 -1.86 -22.25
CA ARG A 119 -15.71 -0.67 -22.14
C ARG A 119 -17.17 -1.08 -21.95
N LEU A 120 -17.84 -0.48 -20.99
CA LEU A 120 -19.30 -0.53 -20.87
C LEU A 120 -19.91 0.68 -21.56
N LEU A 121 -20.86 0.42 -22.44
CA LEU A 121 -21.67 1.44 -23.09
C LEU A 121 -23.15 1.13 -22.89
N TRP A 122 -23.98 2.14 -23.09
CA TRP A 122 -25.43 1.99 -23.08
C TRP A 122 -26.05 2.76 -24.25
N GLU A 123 -27.26 2.39 -24.60
CA GLU A 123 -28.11 3.13 -25.52
C GLU A 123 -29.52 3.19 -24.93
N GLY A 124 -30.24 4.25 -25.27
CA GLY A 124 -31.60 4.48 -24.82
C GLY A 124 -32.51 4.84 -25.98
N ARG A 125 -33.77 5.12 -25.67
CA ARG A 125 -34.73 5.57 -26.68
C ARG A 125 -34.32 6.91 -27.30
N ASP A 126 -33.76 7.78 -26.48
CA ASP A 126 -33.55 9.20 -26.81
C ASP A 126 -32.07 9.53 -27.06
N PHE A 127 -31.18 8.53 -27.03
CA PHE A 127 -29.74 8.70 -27.26
C PHE A 127 -29.11 7.44 -27.88
N SER A 128 -28.11 7.64 -28.73
CA SER A 128 -27.35 6.56 -29.38
C SER A 128 -26.35 5.91 -28.43
N LYS A 129 -25.81 4.75 -28.80
CA LYS A 129 -24.76 4.05 -28.03
C LYS A 129 -23.61 4.98 -27.62
N GLU A 130 -23.44 5.16 -26.31
CA GLU A 130 -22.46 6.06 -25.71
C GLU A 130 -21.91 5.49 -24.38
N PRO A 131 -20.77 5.99 -23.86
CA PRO A 131 -20.32 5.65 -22.51
C PRO A 131 -21.33 6.10 -21.46
N ILE A 132 -21.48 5.32 -20.40
CA ILE A 132 -22.29 5.73 -19.24
C ILE A 132 -21.60 6.89 -18.52
N ASP A 133 -22.35 7.94 -18.20
CA ASP A 133 -21.85 9.10 -17.45
C ASP A 133 -21.24 8.64 -16.11
N PRO A 134 -19.96 8.95 -15.81
CA PRO A 134 -19.36 8.64 -14.52
C PRO A 134 -20.17 9.12 -13.31
N GLU A 135 -20.92 10.21 -13.47
CA GLU A 135 -21.67 10.87 -12.40
C GLU A 135 -22.92 10.10 -11.97
N VAL A 136 -23.31 9.04 -12.68
CA VAL A 136 -24.42 8.15 -12.27
C VAL A 136 -23.97 6.93 -11.47
N PHE A 137 -22.67 6.69 -11.33
CA PHE A 137 -22.18 5.57 -10.52
C PHE A 137 -21.97 5.97 -9.06
N ARG A 138 -22.31 5.07 -8.13
CA ARG A 138 -22.01 5.21 -6.69
C ARG A 138 -21.35 3.97 -6.12
N HIS A 139 -20.55 4.12 -5.07
CA HIS A 139 -20.05 3.00 -4.28
C HIS A 139 -20.09 3.30 -2.78
N ASP A 140 -19.90 2.26 -1.98
CA ASP A 140 -19.72 2.40 -0.53
C ASP A 140 -18.36 3.04 -0.24
N ALA A 141 -18.37 4.16 0.47
CA ALA A 141 -17.16 4.87 0.90
C ALA A 141 -16.44 4.13 2.03
N ALA A 142 -17.15 3.27 2.78
CA ALA A 142 -16.63 2.52 3.90
C ALA A 142 -16.04 1.15 3.51
N ASP A 143 -15.81 0.90 2.21
CA ASP A 143 -15.17 -0.35 1.76
C ASP A 143 -13.72 -0.44 2.28
N ALA A 144 -13.50 -1.31 3.27
CA ALA A 144 -12.21 -1.44 3.94
C ALA A 144 -11.05 -1.82 3.00
N ALA A 145 -11.34 -2.61 1.95
CA ALA A 145 -10.33 -3.00 0.96
C ALA A 145 -9.95 -1.82 0.07
N LEU A 146 -10.92 -1.00 -0.35
CA LEU A 146 -10.69 0.25 -1.05
C LEU A 146 -9.91 1.22 -0.18
N GLU A 147 -10.35 1.48 1.04
CA GLU A 147 -9.69 2.42 1.97
C GLU A 147 -8.21 2.06 2.17
N LYS A 148 -7.94 0.80 2.50
CA LYS A 148 -6.57 0.27 2.65
C LYS A 148 -5.76 0.47 1.37
N SER A 149 -6.32 0.09 0.23
CA SER A 149 -5.62 0.16 -1.05
C SER A 149 -5.35 1.59 -1.53
N MET A 150 -6.25 2.53 -1.22
CA MET A 150 -6.09 3.95 -1.50
C MET A 150 -5.06 4.59 -0.57
N SER A 151 -5.00 4.17 0.70
CA SER A 151 -3.93 4.55 1.63
C SER A 151 -2.54 4.17 1.08
N LEU A 152 -2.38 2.93 0.59
CA LEU A 152 -1.13 2.47 -0.04
C LEU A 152 -0.76 3.27 -1.29
N ARG A 153 -1.75 3.63 -2.13
CA ARG A 153 -1.53 4.47 -3.32
C ARG A 153 -1.07 5.87 -2.98
N ARG A 154 -1.71 6.50 -1.99
CA ARG A 154 -1.30 7.82 -1.50
C ARG A 154 0.13 7.76 -0.99
N GLY A 155 0.46 6.76 -0.18
CA GLY A 155 1.83 6.50 0.28
C GLY A 155 2.84 6.35 -0.85
N ARG A 156 2.54 5.48 -1.83
CA ARG A 156 3.39 5.29 -3.03
C ARG A 156 3.60 6.58 -3.80
N SER A 157 2.52 7.36 -3.98
CA SER A 157 2.56 8.65 -4.67
C SER A 157 3.47 9.63 -3.93
N PHE A 158 3.35 9.73 -2.60
CA PHE A 158 4.20 10.58 -1.80
C PHE A 158 5.68 10.17 -1.82
N VAL A 159 5.98 8.86 -1.78
CA VAL A 159 7.36 8.35 -1.94
C VAL A 159 7.99 8.87 -3.25
N ALA A 160 7.23 8.84 -4.34
CA ALA A 160 7.68 9.34 -5.63
C ALA A 160 7.81 10.88 -5.65
N GLN A 161 6.78 11.60 -5.17
CA GLN A 161 6.76 13.07 -5.16
C GLN A 161 7.87 13.67 -4.28
N LYS A 162 8.17 13.04 -3.13
CA LYS A 162 9.23 13.45 -2.21
C LYS A 162 10.59 12.88 -2.57
N ARG A 163 10.69 12.11 -3.67
CA ARG A 163 11.94 11.53 -4.19
C ARG A 163 12.72 10.76 -3.12
N CYS A 164 12.05 9.95 -2.29
CA CYS A 164 12.71 9.23 -1.19
C CYS A 164 13.90 8.39 -1.68
N VAL A 165 13.80 7.79 -2.87
CA VAL A 165 14.87 6.98 -3.49
C VAL A 165 16.14 7.79 -3.76
N SER A 166 16.07 9.12 -3.96
CA SER A 166 17.27 9.93 -4.17
C SER A 166 18.26 9.89 -3.00
N CYS A 167 17.77 9.66 -1.78
CA CYS A 167 18.61 9.46 -0.60
C CYS A 167 18.69 8.00 -0.17
N HIS A 168 17.66 7.19 -0.43
CA HIS A 168 17.56 5.81 0.07
C HIS A 168 17.94 4.73 -0.96
N ASP A 169 18.48 5.10 -2.11
CA ASP A 169 18.98 4.17 -3.13
C ASP A 169 20.24 3.42 -2.66
N SER A 170 20.18 2.10 -2.68
CA SER A 170 21.23 1.18 -2.25
C SER A 170 22.36 1.00 -3.28
N ALA A 171 22.23 1.57 -4.49
CA ALA A 171 23.05 1.22 -5.65
C ALA A 171 24.29 2.08 -5.93
N THR A 172 25.00 2.60 -4.92
CA THR A 172 26.26 3.35 -5.19
C THR A 172 27.45 2.89 -4.34
N LYS A 173 28.44 2.29 -5.00
CA LYS A 173 29.82 2.20 -4.50
C LYS A 173 30.55 3.48 -4.92
N GLU A 174 30.55 4.49 -4.07
CA GLU A 174 31.32 5.72 -4.31
C GLU A 174 32.68 5.68 -3.60
N MET A 175 33.65 6.42 -4.16
CA MET A 175 35.02 6.52 -3.65
C MET A 175 35.15 7.39 -2.37
N MET A 176 34.09 8.09 -1.94
CA MET A 176 34.08 8.92 -0.72
C MET A 176 32.97 8.48 0.25
N PRO A 177 33.29 7.92 1.43
CA PRO A 177 32.30 7.48 2.41
C PRO A 177 31.36 8.57 2.93
N GLU A 178 31.78 9.84 2.93
CA GLU A 178 30.93 10.98 3.31
C GLU A 178 29.84 11.25 2.26
N LEU A 179 30.04 10.86 1.00
CA LEU A 179 29.00 10.85 -0.03
C LEU A 179 28.05 9.64 0.11
N LEU A 180 28.44 8.63 0.90
CA LEU A 180 27.58 7.51 1.33
C LEU A 180 26.69 7.88 2.53
N LEU A 181 26.58 9.15 2.93
CA LEU A 181 25.53 9.66 3.83
C LEU A 181 24.13 9.61 3.17
N LYS A 182 23.89 8.55 2.39
CA LYS A 182 22.59 8.09 1.92
C LYS A 182 21.81 7.54 3.12
N GLY A 183 20.49 7.63 3.03
CA GLY A 183 19.61 6.98 3.98
C GLY A 183 19.77 5.45 3.93
N PRO A 184 19.39 4.74 5.01
CA PRO A 184 19.33 3.28 5.00
C PRO A 184 18.42 2.78 3.88
N SER A 185 18.67 1.60 3.33
CA SER A 185 17.80 1.04 2.28
C SER A 185 16.34 0.96 2.77
N LEU A 186 15.39 1.28 1.88
CA LEU A 186 13.96 1.09 2.12
C LEU A 186 13.48 -0.31 1.72
N ASP A 187 14.33 -1.11 1.09
CA ASP A 187 13.97 -2.47 0.68
C ASP A 187 13.63 -3.31 1.91
N GLY A 188 12.46 -3.96 1.88
CA GLY A 188 11.97 -4.78 3.00
C GLY A 188 11.87 -4.04 4.34
N ILE A 189 11.79 -2.70 4.35
CA ILE A 189 11.82 -1.92 5.60
C ILE A 189 10.65 -2.24 6.53
N GLY A 190 9.49 -2.64 5.99
CA GLY A 190 8.33 -3.08 6.77
C GLY A 190 8.57 -4.31 7.64
N GLY A 191 9.42 -5.23 7.17
CA GLY A 191 9.83 -6.41 7.95
C GLY A 191 10.85 -6.06 9.03
N ARG A 192 11.43 -4.85 8.99
CA ARG A 192 12.46 -4.42 9.93
C ARG A 192 11.94 -3.45 10.97
N LEU A 193 11.12 -2.49 10.55
CA LEU A 193 10.67 -1.38 11.37
C LEU A 193 9.16 -1.32 11.43
N ARG A 194 8.64 -1.01 12.61
CA ARG A 194 7.19 -0.90 12.85
C ARG A 194 6.61 0.32 12.10
N PRO A 195 5.42 0.20 11.47
CA PRO A 195 4.81 1.30 10.71
C PRO A 195 4.60 2.58 11.54
N GLU A 196 4.25 2.44 12.82
CA GLU A 196 4.02 3.56 13.74
C GLU A 196 5.32 4.34 13.99
N TRP A 197 6.45 3.64 14.10
CA TRP A 197 7.76 4.27 14.21
C TRP A 197 8.16 4.95 12.91
N LEU A 198 7.92 4.30 11.76
CA LEU A 198 8.18 4.90 10.44
C LEU A 198 7.41 6.21 10.28
N ALA A 199 6.13 6.25 10.63
CA ALA A 199 5.30 7.45 10.55
C ALA A 199 5.87 8.59 11.43
N ARG A 200 6.19 8.32 12.69
CA ARG A 200 6.81 9.31 13.60
C ARG A 200 8.16 9.80 13.07
N TRP A 201 8.99 8.89 12.56
CA TRP A 201 10.29 9.23 11.99
C TRP A 201 10.14 10.12 10.75
N ILE A 202 9.25 9.79 9.81
CA ILE A 202 9.02 10.58 8.59
C ILE A 202 8.47 11.97 8.92
N LEU A 203 7.59 12.06 9.92
CA LEU A 203 6.99 13.33 10.36
C LEU A 203 8.04 14.30 10.91
N ALA A 204 8.87 13.84 11.85
CA ALA A 204 9.81 14.70 12.55
C ALA A 204 11.12 13.97 12.93
N PRO A 205 12.02 13.67 11.98
CA PRO A 205 13.24 12.88 12.26
C PRO A 205 14.12 13.50 13.36
N ARG A 206 14.18 14.83 13.42
CA ARG A 206 14.99 15.56 14.41
C ARG A 206 14.43 15.57 15.83
N SER A 207 13.14 15.25 16.01
CA SER A 207 12.55 15.07 17.34
C SER A 207 13.01 13.76 18.00
N ILE A 208 13.24 12.72 17.18
CA ILE A 208 13.73 11.41 17.63
C ILE A 208 15.26 11.40 17.67
N ARG A 209 15.90 11.97 16.65
CA ARG A 209 17.36 12.04 16.53
C ARG A 209 17.79 13.46 16.13
N PRO A 210 18.20 14.32 17.08
CA PRO A 210 18.53 15.74 16.82
C PRO A 210 19.50 15.98 15.66
N GLN A 211 20.45 15.06 15.47
CA GLN A 211 21.48 15.04 14.43
C GLN A 211 21.05 14.35 13.13
N SER A 212 19.75 14.06 12.94
CA SER A 212 19.25 13.41 11.72
C SER A 212 19.45 14.30 10.49
N HIS A 213 20.00 13.69 9.43
CA HIS A 213 20.13 14.31 8.11
C HIS A 213 18.84 14.22 7.29
N MET A 214 17.94 13.28 7.63
CA MET A 214 16.64 13.20 6.98
C MET A 214 15.80 14.43 7.39
N PRO A 215 15.31 15.24 6.43
CA PRO A 215 14.46 16.39 6.74
C PRO A 215 13.03 15.94 7.08
N ALA A 216 12.27 16.80 7.75
CA ALA A 216 10.81 16.65 7.85
C ALA A 216 10.19 16.97 6.47
N VAL A 217 9.85 15.93 5.71
CA VAL A 217 9.47 16.04 4.28
C VAL A 217 8.03 16.50 4.05
N PHE A 218 7.19 16.46 5.08
CA PHE A 218 5.82 16.96 5.08
C PHE A 218 5.69 18.14 6.06
N GLN A 219 4.81 19.07 5.73
CA GLN A 219 4.51 20.29 6.49
C GLN A 219 3.02 20.57 6.34
N GLY A 220 2.42 21.28 7.31
CA GLY A 220 0.99 21.60 7.32
C GLY A 220 0.15 20.62 8.15
N GLU A 221 -1.16 20.89 8.21
CA GLU A 221 -2.12 20.15 9.05
C GLU A 221 -2.26 18.68 8.66
N ASP A 222 -1.98 18.32 7.40
CA ASP A 222 -2.07 16.97 6.87
C ASP A 222 -0.73 16.19 6.90
N ALA A 223 0.30 16.74 7.57
CA ALA A 223 1.63 16.13 7.60
C ALA A 223 1.65 14.74 8.27
N GLU A 224 0.90 14.57 9.36
CA GLU A 224 0.79 13.30 10.08
C GLU A 224 0.14 12.22 9.21
N GLU A 225 -0.97 12.56 8.55
CA GLU A 225 -1.68 11.68 7.63
C GLU A 225 -0.79 11.26 6.44
N LYS A 226 -0.07 12.20 5.85
CA LYS A 226 0.88 11.91 4.76
C LYS A 226 2.02 11.00 5.21
N ALA A 227 2.56 11.21 6.41
CA ALA A 227 3.60 10.37 6.98
C ALA A 227 3.07 8.94 7.25
N ALA A 228 1.85 8.82 7.77
CA ALA A 228 1.18 7.53 7.97
C ALA A 228 0.95 6.79 6.65
N HIS A 229 0.51 7.48 5.60
CA HIS A 229 0.37 6.89 4.26
C HIS A 229 1.69 6.35 3.71
N VAL A 230 2.79 7.11 3.83
CA VAL A 230 4.12 6.64 3.41
C VAL A 230 4.55 5.42 4.23
N ALA A 231 4.37 5.47 5.55
CA ALA A 231 4.70 4.34 6.43
C ALA A 231 3.91 3.07 6.08
N ALA A 232 2.61 3.19 5.83
CA ALA A 232 1.76 2.09 5.40
C ALA A 232 2.23 1.48 4.08
N TYR A 233 2.61 2.31 3.11
CA TYR A 233 3.16 1.84 1.84
C TYR A 233 4.51 1.14 2.02
N LEU A 234 5.43 1.70 2.81
CA LEU A 234 6.74 1.11 3.07
C LEU A 234 6.64 -0.20 3.88
N ALA A 235 5.59 -0.34 4.67
CA ALA A 235 5.29 -1.55 5.42
C ALA A 235 4.50 -2.61 4.61
N ALA A 236 4.01 -2.25 3.42
CA ALA A 236 3.13 -3.11 2.65
C ALA A 236 3.82 -4.44 2.28
N GLY A 237 3.08 -5.55 2.45
CA GLY A 237 3.57 -6.89 2.13
C GLY A 237 4.55 -7.47 3.16
N SER A 238 4.79 -6.78 4.27
CA SER A 238 5.46 -7.36 5.45
C SER A 238 4.40 -7.87 6.41
N ASP A 239 4.60 -9.06 6.97
CA ASP A 239 3.79 -9.50 8.09
C ASP A 239 4.25 -8.74 9.34
N PRO A 240 3.36 -8.04 10.06
CA PRO A 240 3.71 -7.52 11.37
C PRO A 240 4.09 -8.73 12.22
N GLY A 241 5.32 -8.75 12.74
CA GLY A 241 5.74 -9.82 13.63
C GLY A 241 4.77 -9.95 14.81
N SER A 242 4.71 -11.13 15.42
CA SER A 242 3.93 -11.32 16.63
C SER A 242 4.31 -10.30 17.71
N ALA A 243 3.42 -10.01 18.66
CA ALA A 243 3.78 -9.17 19.80
C ALA A 243 5.06 -9.69 20.47
N ASP A 244 5.94 -8.78 20.88
CA ASP A 244 7.19 -9.14 21.54
C ASP A 244 6.85 -9.89 22.83
N PRO A 245 7.31 -11.14 23.01
CA PRO A 245 7.15 -11.80 24.31
C PRO A 245 7.93 -11.00 25.35
N LEU A 246 7.37 -10.88 26.56
CA LEU A 246 8.11 -10.29 27.68
C LEU A 246 9.40 -11.09 27.90
N PRO A 247 10.57 -10.44 27.94
CA PRO A 247 11.82 -11.16 28.09
C PRO A 247 11.92 -11.78 29.49
N GLU A 248 12.45 -12.99 29.55
CA GLU A 248 12.74 -13.67 30.81
C GLU A 248 13.84 -12.94 31.58
N LYS A 249 13.77 -12.97 32.92
CA LYS A 249 14.72 -12.24 33.78
C LYS A 249 16.18 -12.60 33.49
N GLU A 250 16.47 -13.89 33.33
CA GLU A 250 17.82 -14.40 33.04
C GLU A 250 18.34 -13.85 31.72
N ARG A 251 17.48 -13.74 30.70
CA ARG A 251 17.82 -13.16 29.40
C ARG A 251 18.19 -11.69 29.53
N VAL A 252 17.39 -10.91 30.27
CA VAL A 252 17.67 -9.49 30.54
C VAL A 252 18.99 -9.31 31.28
N GLU A 253 19.29 -10.16 32.26
CA GLU A 253 20.56 -10.12 33.02
C GLU A 253 21.77 -10.45 32.13
N LYS A 254 21.63 -11.43 31.22
CA LYS A 254 22.63 -11.76 30.21
C LYS A 254 22.86 -10.58 29.25
N GLY A 255 21.80 -10.03 28.65
CA GLY A 255 21.87 -8.88 27.75
C GLY A 255 22.49 -7.65 28.41
N GLY A 256 22.13 -7.37 29.67
CA GLY A 256 22.73 -6.28 30.46
C GLY A 256 24.23 -6.49 30.77
N THR A 257 24.70 -7.74 30.78
CA THR A 257 26.14 -8.06 30.90
C THR A 257 26.86 -7.82 29.58
N ILE A 258 26.30 -8.29 28.45
CA ILE A 258 26.83 -8.04 27.10
C ILE A 258 26.89 -6.54 26.83
N PHE A 259 25.81 -5.80 27.12
CA PHE A 259 25.73 -4.35 26.92
C PHE A 259 26.85 -3.58 27.62
N ARG A 260 27.24 -4.03 28.82
CA ARG A 260 28.38 -3.45 29.58
C ARG A 260 29.72 -3.87 29.01
N GLN A 261 29.90 -5.15 28.69
CA GLN A 261 31.16 -5.69 28.15
C GLN A 261 31.53 -5.06 26.80
N GLN A 262 30.53 -4.84 25.94
CA GLN A 262 30.71 -4.19 24.63
C GLN A 262 30.73 -2.65 24.73
N ASN A 263 30.63 -2.10 25.94
CA ASN A 263 30.66 -0.66 26.21
C ASN A 263 29.64 0.14 25.38
N CYS A 264 28.43 -0.41 25.19
CA CYS A 264 27.38 0.18 24.36
C CYS A 264 27.02 1.61 24.83
N ILE A 265 27.13 1.88 26.13
CA ILE A 265 26.84 3.18 26.75
C ILE A 265 27.76 4.31 26.23
N SER A 266 28.93 3.99 25.67
CA SER A 266 29.82 4.99 25.05
C SER A 266 29.17 5.67 23.83
N CYS A 267 28.32 4.94 23.10
CA CYS A 267 27.62 5.40 21.91
C CYS A 267 26.11 5.59 22.13
N HIS A 268 25.54 4.97 23.16
CA HIS A 268 24.10 4.97 23.41
C HIS A 268 23.73 5.56 24.77
N THR A 269 22.53 6.15 24.88
CA THR A 269 21.87 6.49 26.15
C THR A 269 20.67 5.56 26.35
N LEU A 270 20.23 5.38 27.60
CA LEU A 270 19.01 4.61 27.91
C LEU A 270 17.72 5.44 27.81
N GLU A 271 17.87 6.76 27.64
CA GLU A 271 16.78 7.68 27.37
C GLU A 271 16.23 7.51 25.94
N GLU A 272 15.01 8.01 25.69
CA GLU A 272 14.41 8.01 24.35
C GLU A 272 15.20 8.91 23.38
N ILE A 273 15.63 10.09 23.85
CA ILE A 273 16.43 11.04 23.07
C ILE A 273 17.89 10.93 23.49
N GLY A 274 18.78 10.86 22.49
CA GLY A 274 20.22 10.81 22.70
C GLY A 274 20.83 12.14 23.17
N GLU A 275 22.02 12.07 23.74
CA GLU A 275 22.80 13.24 24.16
C GLU A 275 24.03 13.45 23.26
N GLY A 276 24.15 14.63 22.65
CA GLY A 276 25.27 14.97 21.77
C GLY A 276 25.38 14.02 20.57
N LYS A 277 26.47 13.25 20.49
CA LYS A 277 26.68 12.24 19.43
C LYS A 277 26.05 10.88 19.74
N ARG A 278 25.63 10.65 20.99
CA ARG A 278 25.06 9.37 21.43
C ARG A 278 23.62 9.21 20.95
N ILE A 279 23.19 7.96 20.79
CA ILE A 279 21.85 7.61 20.29
C ILE A 279 21.01 7.05 21.46
N GLY A 280 19.82 7.60 21.68
CA GLY A 280 18.86 7.07 22.65
C GLY A 280 18.32 5.69 22.25
N LEU A 281 18.26 4.79 23.22
CA LEU A 281 17.69 3.44 23.08
C LEU A 281 16.34 3.29 23.79
N GLY A 282 15.87 4.32 24.50
CA GLY A 282 14.53 4.32 25.07
C GLY A 282 13.48 4.07 23.99
N GLY A 283 12.61 3.08 24.22
CA GLY A 283 11.57 2.71 23.25
C GLY A 283 12.07 1.96 22.01
N VAL A 284 13.28 1.40 22.00
CA VAL A 284 13.81 0.61 20.86
C VAL A 284 12.90 -0.55 20.44
N GLY A 285 12.18 -1.17 21.37
CA GLY A 285 11.17 -2.20 21.06
C GLY A 285 9.96 -1.67 20.26
N MET A 286 9.66 -0.38 20.34
CA MET A 286 8.64 0.25 19.49
C MET A 286 9.16 0.59 18.09
N LYS A 287 10.47 0.48 17.85
CA LYS A 287 11.08 0.76 16.54
C LYS A 287 11.16 -0.49 15.67
N PHE A 288 11.72 -1.57 16.20
CA PHE A 288 11.99 -2.78 15.43
C PHE A 288 10.81 -3.74 15.47
N GLN A 289 10.67 -4.53 14.40
CA GLN A 289 9.93 -5.79 14.47
C GLN A 289 10.72 -6.78 15.36
N PRO A 290 10.05 -7.77 15.98
CA PRO A 290 10.65 -8.65 16.99
C PRO A 290 12.03 -9.23 16.62
N ASP A 291 12.13 -9.88 15.47
CA ASP A 291 13.37 -10.55 15.03
C ASP A 291 14.34 -9.60 14.34
N ALA A 292 13.86 -8.45 13.85
CA ALA A 292 14.67 -7.51 13.10
C ALA A 292 15.73 -6.80 13.94
N LEU A 293 15.51 -6.68 15.26
CA LEU A 293 16.55 -6.16 16.15
C LEU A 293 17.70 -7.16 16.28
N VAL A 294 17.40 -8.46 16.36
CA VAL A 294 18.40 -9.53 16.44
C VAL A 294 19.28 -9.49 15.19
N GLU A 295 18.66 -9.49 14.00
CA GLU A 295 19.39 -9.37 12.72
C GLU A 295 20.25 -8.10 12.64
N PHE A 296 19.70 -6.97 13.11
CA PHE A 296 20.43 -5.71 13.14
C PHE A 296 21.65 -5.75 14.06
N LEU A 297 21.56 -6.39 15.23
CA LEU A 297 22.68 -6.52 16.17
C LEU A 297 23.78 -7.44 15.65
N GLN A 298 23.44 -8.45 14.86
CA GLN A 298 24.41 -9.36 14.23
C GLN A 298 25.20 -8.67 13.11
N ASP A 299 24.51 -7.96 12.20
CA ASP A 299 25.15 -7.20 11.12
C ASP A 299 24.44 -5.86 10.88
N PRO A 300 24.87 -4.77 11.54
CA PRO A 300 24.29 -3.45 11.30
C PRO A 300 24.54 -2.91 9.89
N ALA A 301 25.63 -3.33 9.23
CA ALA A 301 26.07 -2.76 7.95
C ALA A 301 25.24 -3.28 6.77
N GLN A 302 24.60 -4.45 6.90
CA GLN A 302 23.70 -5.01 5.90
C GLN A 302 22.56 -4.04 5.49
N PHE A 303 22.10 -3.21 6.44
CA PHE A 303 20.98 -2.29 6.24
C PHE A 303 21.39 -0.85 5.93
N HIS A 304 22.61 -0.48 6.33
CA HIS A 304 23.18 0.86 6.15
C HIS A 304 24.70 0.78 6.17
N GLN A 305 25.32 0.73 4.99
CA GLN A 305 26.78 0.59 4.85
C GLN A 305 27.56 1.71 5.57
N GLY A 306 27.00 2.91 5.67
CA GLY A 306 27.59 4.04 6.40
C GLY A 306 27.35 4.03 7.92
N THR A 307 26.91 2.91 8.50
CA THR A 307 26.66 2.81 9.94
C THR A 307 27.95 2.96 10.74
N ARG A 308 27.86 3.61 11.92
CA ARG A 308 28.97 3.72 12.87
C ARG A 308 28.97 2.59 13.90
N MET A 309 27.88 1.83 13.99
CA MET A 309 27.78 0.69 14.88
C MET A 309 28.57 -0.48 14.26
N PRO A 310 29.62 -0.99 14.91
CA PRO A 310 30.38 -2.12 14.40
C PRO A 310 29.54 -3.40 14.49
N SER A 311 29.91 -4.43 13.73
CA SER A 311 29.47 -5.79 14.04
C SER A 311 30.31 -6.30 15.22
N PHE A 312 29.64 -6.85 16.22
CA PHE A 312 30.26 -7.40 17.42
C PHE A 312 30.49 -8.92 17.33
N GLY A 313 30.00 -9.55 16.26
CA GLY A 313 30.08 -11.00 16.09
C GLY A 313 29.16 -11.80 17.02
N PHE A 314 28.05 -11.20 17.46
CA PHE A 314 27.08 -11.87 18.32
C PHE A 314 26.48 -13.09 17.64
N ASP A 315 26.36 -14.19 18.38
CA ASP A 315 25.49 -15.28 17.98
C ASP A 315 24.00 -14.90 18.16
N GLU A 316 23.10 -15.78 17.73
CA GLU A 316 21.66 -15.56 17.84
C GLU A 316 21.19 -15.39 19.30
N GLN A 317 21.76 -16.15 20.24
CA GLN A 317 21.37 -16.09 21.66
C GLN A 317 21.91 -14.86 22.38
N GLU A 318 23.04 -14.33 21.94
CA GLU A 318 23.60 -13.07 22.42
C GLU A 318 22.82 -11.87 21.87
N ALA A 319 22.47 -11.89 20.57
CA ALA A 319 21.68 -10.83 19.95
C ALA A 319 20.21 -10.81 20.43
N LEU A 320 19.67 -11.97 20.81
CA LEU A 320 18.32 -12.09 21.40
C LEU A 320 18.25 -11.63 22.87
N SER A 321 19.38 -11.57 23.58
CA SER A 321 19.42 -11.30 25.02
C SER A 321 19.47 -9.82 25.40
#